data_AF-A0A397AV09-F1
#
_entry.id   AF-A0A397AV09-F1
#
_cell.length_a   1.000
_cell.length_b   1.000
_cell.length_c   1.000
_cell.angle_alpha   90.00
_cell.angle_beta   90.00
_cell.angle_gamma   90.00
#
_symmetry.space_group_name_H-M   'P 1'
#
loop_
_entity.id
_entity.type
_entity.pdbx_description
1 polymer ?
#
loop_
_entity_poly.entity_id
_entity_poly.type
_entity_poly.pdbx_seq_one_letter_code
_entity_poly.pdbx_strand_id
1 'polypeptide(L)'
;MTTVLKAKDGKLKISPKTTWTLNPDWNAVNDSFRVGYKRGYEFYPQPLVARLKEAHKAEWVKSQRPFINATQRALAEWTRSHDPKTLCLADIDARNELLARLAVLEDSVKTFDDPGPVYDCVAFFDGSYWRAAVDATGTGDFSTANAMANFCVAQEFAKLSDESQLNYALNVYDNGDVLSIVCDAGSHGTHVAGIVAAYHAEDPVNNGVAPGAQIVSVKIGDSRLGATETGVGICRG
;
A
#
# COMPACT_ATOMS: atom_id res chain seq x y z
N MET A 1 2.72 13.01 11.07
CA MET A 1 3.41 13.90 10.10
C MET A 1 4.23 14.96 10.84
N THR A 2 5.10 14.53 11.76
CA THR A 2 5.87 15.44 12.63
C THR A 2 7.14 15.97 11.97
N THR A 3 7.63 15.31 10.91
CA THR A 3 8.77 15.79 10.12
C THR A 3 8.32 16.89 9.18
N VAL A 4 8.87 18.09 9.37
CA VAL A 4 8.64 19.26 8.53
C VAL A 4 9.88 19.53 7.69
N LEU A 5 9.69 19.70 6.38
CA LEU A 5 10.73 19.98 5.42
C LEU A 5 10.33 21.18 4.57
N LYS A 6 11.32 21.96 4.12
CA LYS A 6 11.10 23.02 3.15
C LYS A 6 11.46 22.55 1.75
N ALA A 7 10.58 22.85 0.79
CA ALA A 7 10.87 22.59 -0.60
C ALA A 7 11.92 23.56 -1.13
N LYS A 8 12.70 23.10 -2.10
CA LYS A 8 13.63 23.92 -2.86
C LYS A 8 13.53 23.49 -4.33
N ASP A 9 13.27 24.45 -5.22
CA ASP A 9 13.16 24.22 -6.67
C ASP A 9 12.16 23.09 -7.03
N GLY A 10 10.98 23.10 -6.37
CA GLY A 10 9.94 22.08 -6.58
C GLY A 10 10.29 20.68 -6.06
N LYS A 11 11.31 20.55 -5.20
CA LYS A 11 11.78 19.27 -4.67
C LYS A 11 11.85 19.26 -3.15
N LEU A 12 11.62 18.08 -2.56
CA LEU A 12 11.80 17.82 -1.13
C LEU A 12 12.93 16.82 -0.92
N LYS A 13 13.92 17.22 -0.12
CA LYS A 13 15.03 16.34 0.25
C LYS A 13 14.64 15.50 1.47
N ILE A 14 14.34 14.22 1.24
CA ILE A 14 13.87 13.29 2.29
C ILE A 14 15.04 12.61 3.00
N SER A 15 16.03 12.17 2.22
CA SER A 15 17.25 11.53 2.73
C SER A 15 18.42 11.86 1.80
N PRO A 16 19.67 11.54 2.16
CA PRO A 16 20.81 11.73 1.25
C PRO A 16 20.61 11.07 -0.12
N LYS A 17 19.91 9.93 -0.18
CA LYS A 17 19.68 9.16 -1.41
C LYS A 17 18.30 9.38 -2.05
N THR A 18 17.36 10.01 -1.33
CA THR A 18 15.97 10.16 -1.76
C THR A 18 15.58 11.63 -1.83
N THR A 19 15.04 12.03 -2.97
CA THR A 19 14.46 13.36 -3.20
C THR A 19 13.12 13.17 -3.87
N TRP A 20 12.07 13.78 -3.35
CA TRP A 20 10.75 13.77 -3.97
C TRP A 20 10.57 14.97 -4.89
N THR A 21 9.87 14.75 -6.00
CA THR A 21 9.43 15.81 -6.92
C THR A 21 8.03 16.22 -6.53
N LEU A 22 7.78 17.51 -6.37
CA LEU A 22 6.46 18.04 -6.03
C LEU A 22 5.67 18.42 -7.28
N ASN A 23 4.35 18.38 -7.16
CA ASN A 23 3.48 18.99 -8.15
C ASN A 23 3.75 20.51 -8.22
N PRO A 24 4.02 21.08 -9.40
CA PRO A 24 4.27 22.51 -9.54
C PRO A 24 3.06 23.38 -9.19
N ASP A 25 1.84 22.83 -9.20
CA ASP A 25 0.61 23.56 -8.88
C ASP A 25 0.35 23.66 -7.37
N TRP A 26 1.16 23.00 -6.54
CA TRP A 26 1.00 23.02 -5.08
C TRP A 26 1.57 24.28 -4.46
N ASN A 27 0.67 25.13 -3.95
CA ASN A 27 1.01 26.40 -3.34
C ASN A 27 1.11 26.31 -1.81
N ALA A 28 2.15 25.64 -1.30
CA ALA A 28 2.35 25.54 0.14
C ALA A 28 2.83 26.85 0.77
N VAL A 29 2.20 27.25 1.88
CA VAL A 29 2.63 28.41 2.67
C VAL A 29 4.08 28.20 3.15
N ASN A 30 4.94 29.18 2.87
CA ASN A 30 6.37 29.19 3.21
C ASN A 30 7.18 28.00 2.64
N ASP A 31 6.69 27.39 1.54
CA ASP A 31 7.26 26.17 0.94
C ASP A 31 7.40 25.03 1.96
N SER A 32 6.54 25.01 2.98
CA SER A 32 6.62 24.10 4.12
C SER A 32 5.73 22.88 3.92
N PHE A 33 6.35 21.70 3.92
CA PHE A 33 5.68 20.43 3.73
C PHE A 33 5.95 19.52 4.93
N ARG A 34 4.94 18.75 5.30
CA ARG A 34 5.04 17.68 6.28
C ARG A 34 5.11 16.36 5.55
N VAL A 35 6.02 15.50 5.97
CA VAL A 35 6.24 14.21 5.31
C VAL A 35 6.08 13.05 6.29
N GLY A 36 5.77 11.88 5.75
CA GLY A 36 5.65 10.64 6.50
C GLY A 36 5.40 9.47 5.56
N TYR A 37 5.25 8.28 6.13
CA TYR A 37 4.93 7.09 5.37
C TYR A 37 3.91 6.22 6.12
N LYS A 38 3.21 5.36 5.39
CA LYS A 38 2.25 4.40 5.96
C LYS A 38 2.28 3.08 5.21
N ARG A 39 2.32 1.95 5.93
CA ARG A 39 2.23 0.61 5.33
C ARG A 39 0.77 0.29 4.98
N GLY A 40 0.52 -0.14 3.75
CA GLY A 40 -0.81 -0.47 3.23
C GLY A 40 -1.54 -1.50 4.09
N TYR A 41 -0.90 -2.64 4.34
CA TYR A 41 -1.50 -3.75 5.08
C TYR A 41 -1.86 -3.44 6.55
N GLU A 42 -1.41 -2.30 7.11
CA GLU A 42 -1.86 -1.86 8.43
C GLU A 42 -3.28 -1.29 8.45
N PHE A 43 -3.80 -0.83 7.32
CA PHE A 43 -5.12 -0.20 7.24
C PHE A 43 -6.07 -0.89 6.25
N TYR A 44 -5.57 -1.76 5.38
CA TYR A 44 -6.37 -2.55 4.45
C TYR A 44 -7.33 -3.51 5.17
N PRO A 45 -8.48 -3.85 4.55
CA PRO A 45 -9.28 -4.99 4.96
C PRO A 45 -8.48 -6.31 4.94
N GLN A 46 -8.63 -7.14 5.96
CA GLN A 46 -7.92 -8.43 6.04
C GLN A 46 -8.16 -9.36 4.84
N PRO A 47 -9.40 -9.49 4.29
CA PRO A 47 -9.63 -10.28 3.09
C PRO A 47 -8.87 -9.77 1.87
N LEU A 48 -8.69 -8.44 1.76
CA LEU A 48 -7.90 -7.83 0.70
C LEU A 48 -6.42 -8.17 0.85
N VAL A 49 -5.87 -8.06 2.07
CA VAL A 49 -4.48 -8.45 2.37
C VAL A 49 -4.23 -9.91 2.00
N ALA A 50 -5.13 -10.82 2.41
CA ALA A 50 -5.01 -12.24 2.09
C ALA A 50 -4.97 -12.49 0.58
N ARG A 51 -5.89 -11.85 -0.18
CA ARG A 51 -5.93 -11.95 -1.64
C ARG A 51 -4.64 -11.47 -2.30
N LEU A 52 -4.11 -10.32 -1.88
CA LEU A 52 -2.88 -9.76 -2.45
C LEU A 52 -1.66 -10.62 -2.14
N LYS A 53 -1.51 -11.07 -0.89
CA LYS A 53 -0.42 -11.99 -0.50
C LYS A 53 -0.43 -13.28 -1.31
N GLU A 54 -1.61 -13.85 -1.55
CA GLU A 54 -1.75 -15.06 -2.37
C GLU A 54 -1.35 -14.80 -3.83
N ALA A 55 -1.83 -13.71 -4.43
CA ALA A 55 -1.50 -13.33 -5.80
C ALA A 55 0.01 -13.07 -5.98
N HIS A 56 0.62 -12.31 -5.08
CA HIS A 56 2.06 -12.03 -5.09
C HIS A 56 2.90 -13.30 -4.88
N LYS A 57 2.48 -14.18 -3.97
CA LYS A 57 3.16 -15.48 -3.77
C LYS A 57 3.09 -16.35 -5.02
N ALA A 58 1.95 -16.39 -5.70
CA ALA A 58 1.80 -17.14 -6.93
C ALA A 58 2.74 -16.60 -8.04
N GLU A 59 2.82 -15.28 -8.21
CA GLU A 59 3.73 -14.68 -9.19
C GLU A 59 5.20 -14.88 -8.80
N TRP A 60 5.54 -14.78 -7.51
CA TRP A 60 6.88 -15.10 -7.01
C TRP A 60 7.27 -16.54 -7.33
N VAL A 61 6.43 -17.52 -6.98
CA VAL A 61 6.65 -18.95 -7.29
C VAL A 61 6.89 -19.15 -8.79
N LYS A 62 6.07 -18.49 -9.63
CA LYS A 62 6.18 -18.57 -11.09
C LYS A 62 7.50 -17.98 -11.58
N SER A 63 7.94 -16.84 -11.04
CA SER A 63 9.22 -16.21 -11.38
C SER A 63 10.44 -17.02 -10.93
N GLN A 64 10.36 -17.73 -9.80
CA GLN A 64 11.46 -18.53 -9.27
C GLN A 64 11.60 -19.90 -9.96
N ARG A 65 10.49 -20.44 -10.49
CA ARG A 65 10.44 -21.78 -11.10
C ARG A 65 11.50 -22.01 -12.19
N PRO A 66 11.74 -21.10 -13.15
CA PRO A 66 12.76 -21.30 -14.17
C PRO A 66 14.17 -21.39 -13.58
N PHE A 67 14.48 -20.58 -12.57
CA PHE A 67 15.79 -20.59 -11.91
C PHE A 67 16.03 -21.89 -11.15
N ILE A 68 15.03 -22.35 -10.38
CA ILE A 68 15.06 -23.64 -9.68
C ILE A 68 15.31 -24.77 -10.69
N ASN A 69 14.53 -24.81 -11.76
CA ASN A 69 14.65 -25.85 -12.79
C ASN A 69 16.02 -25.82 -13.48
N ALA A 70 16.57 -24.63 -13.77
CA ALA A 70 17.88 -24.46 -14.38
C ALA A 70 19.00 -24.94 -13.44
N THR A 71 18.96 -24.58 -12.16
CA THR A 71 19.95 -25.02 -11.17
C THR A 71 19.86 -26.53 -10.92
N GLN A 72 18.66 -27.11 -10.87
CA GLN A 72 18.48 -28.56 -10.76
C GLN A 72 19.05 -29.30 -11.98
N ARG A 73 18.85 -28.78 -13.20
CA ARG A 73 19.45 -29.35 -14.42
C ARG A 73 20.97 -29.29 -14.38
N ALA A 74 21.54 -28.15 -14.01
CA ALA A 74 22.99 -27.98 -13.89
C ALA A 74 23.60 -28.93 -12.86
N LEU A 75 22.93 -29.13 -11.71
CA LEU A 75 23.37 -30.08 -10.69
C LEU A 75 23.31 -31.53 -11.19
N ALA A 76 22.25 -31.89 -11.91
CA ALA A 76 22.10 -33.22 -12.50
C ALA A 76 23.17 -33.50 -13.58
N GLU A 77 23.45 -32.51 -14.43
CA GLU A 77 24.50 -32.58 -15.44
C GLU A 77 25.89 -32.71 -14.80
N TRP A 78 26.20 -31.88 -13.80
CA TRP A 78 27.43 -31.97 -13.02
C TRP A 78 27.60 -33.38 -12.42
N THR A 79 26.53 -33.92 -11.82
CA THR A 79 26.54 -35.26 -11.20
C THR A 79 26.75 -36.37 -12.25
N ARG A 80 26.33 -36.16 -13.49
CA ARG A 80 26.53 -37.12 -14.59
C ARG A 80 27.94 -37.07 -15.17
N SER A 81 28.56 -35.88 -15.21
CA SER A 81 29.85 -35.67 -15.88
C SER A 81 31.07 -35.91 -14.99
N HIS A 82 30.90 -36.01 -13.67
CA HIS A 82 32.00 -36.19 -12.72
C HIS A 82 31.97 -37.59 -12.07
N ASP A 83 33.09 -38.31 -12.13
CA ASP A 83 33.27 -39.57 -11.39
C ASP A 83 33.61 -39.25 -9.92
N PRO A 84 32.81 -39.75 -8.94
CA PRO A 84 33.10 -39.57 -7.52
C PRO A 84 34.51 -40.01 -7.08
N LYS A 85 35.17 -40.92 -7.82
CA LYS A 85 36.51 -41.42 -7.51
C LYS A 85 37.64 -40.48 -7.91
N THR A 86 37.37 -39.49 -8.77
CA THR A 86 38.40 -38.60 -9.34
C THR A 86 38.17 -37.12 -9.02
N LEU A 87 37.25 -36.81 -8.10
CA LEU A 87 36.92 -35.43 -7.75
C LEU A 87 38.11 -34.70 -7.12
N CYS A 88 38.38 -33.49 -7.60
CA CYS A 88 39.26 -32.55 -6.91
C CYS A 88 38.46 -31.60 -6.00
N LEU A 89 39.16 -30.81 -5.19
CA LEU A 89 38.52 -29.85 -4.29
C LEU A 89 37.67 -28.83 -5.05
N ALA A 90 38.13 -28.34 -6.20
CA ALA A 90 37.39 -27.38 -7.01
C ALA A 90 36.06 -27.97 -7.55
N ASP A 91 36.03 -29.27 -7.87
CA ASP A 91 34.81 -29.94 -8.31
C ASP A 91 33.80 -30.03 -7.16
N ILE A 92 34.27 -30.36 -5.96
CA ILE A 92 33.44 -30.43 -4.75
C ILE A 92 32.86 -29.05 -4.43
N ASP A 93 33.67 -28.01 -4.49
CA ASP A 93 33.23 -26.63 -4.24
C ASP A 93 32.18 -26.18 -5.27
N ALA A 94 32.40 -26.48 -6.56
CA ALA A 94 31.43 -26.16 -7.62
C ALA A 94 30.08 -26.86 -7.42
N ARG A 95 30.09 -28.13 -6.97
CA ARG A 95 28.86 -28.86 -6.63
C ARG A 95 28.16 -28.27 -5.40
N ASN A 96 28.93 -27.94 -4.37
CA ASN A 96 28.40 -27.35 -3.14
C ASN A 96 27.75 -25.99 -3.42
N GLU A 97 28.33 -25.19 -4.32
CA GLU A 97 27.74 -23.94 -4.76
C GLU A 97 26.40 -24.15 -5.48
N LEU A 98 26.28 -25.15 -6.37
CA LEU A 98 25.01 -25.49 -7.01
C LEU A 98 23.95 -25.92 -6.00
N LEU A 99 24.34 -26.72 -5.00
CA LEU A 99 23.46 -27.14 -3.90
C LEU A 99 23.01 -25.95 -3.04
N ALA A 100 23.95 -25.07 -2.68
CA ALA A 100 23.67 -23.87 -1.89
C ALA A 100 22.72 -22.92 -2.65
N ARG A 101 22.97 -22.69 -3.94
CA ARG A 101 22.10 -21.89 -4.79
C ARG A 101 20.70 -22.47 -4.90
N LEU A 102 20.58 -23.79 -5.09
CA LEU A 102 19.28 -24.46 -5.12
C LEU A 102 18.55 -24.31 -3.78
N ALA A 103 19.24 -24.51 -2.66
CA ALA A 103 18.68 -24.36 -1.33
C ALA A 103 18.15 -22.94 -1.08
N VAL A 104 18.89 -21.89 -1.47
CA VAL A 104 18.45 -20.49 -1.36
C VAL A 104 17.21 -20.24 -2.23
N LEU A 105 17.19 -20.72 -3.48
CA LEU A 105 16.03 -20.54 -4.37
C LEU A 105 14.78 -21.25 -3.83
N GLU A 106 14.91 -22.49 -3.37
CA GLU A 106 13.79 -23.23 -2.78
C GLU A 106 13.31 -22.61 -1.47
N ASP A 107 14.25 -22.17 -0.62
CA ASP A 107 13.91 -21.48 0.62
C ASP A 107 13.17 -20.17 0.35
N SER A 108 13.63 -19.37 -0.62
CA SER A 108 12.99 -18.10 -1.00
C SER A 108 11.51 -18.25 -1.39
N VAL A 109 11.10 -19.42 -1.90
CA VAL A 109 9.70 -19.73 -2.22
C VAL A 109 8.93 -20.16 -0.96
N LYS A 110 9.56 -20.94 -0.07
CA LYS A 110 8.96 -21.43 1.18
C LYS A 110 8.74 -20.31 2.17
N THR A 111 9.73 -19.43 2.32
CA THR A 111 9.78 -18.34 3.30
C THR A 111 9.29 -17.01 2.74
N PHE A 112 8.76 -16.99 1.50
CA PHE A 112 8.19 -15.79 0.90
C PHE A 112 7.15 -15.15 1.83
N ASP A 113 7.42 -13.92 2.24
CA ASP A 113 6.49 -13.05 2.93
C ASP A 113 6.38 -11.74 2.16
N ASP A 114 5.15 -11.28 2.02
CA ASP A 114 4.82 -10.03 1.39
C ASP A 114 4.47 -9.00 2.49
N PRO A 115 5.35 -8.02 2.77
CA PRO A 115 5.10 -6.98 3.76
C PRO A 115 4.06 -5.94 3.29
N GLY A 116 3.67 -5.98 2.02
CA GLY A 116 2.75 -5.04 1.39
C GLY A 116 3.40 -3.72 0.98
N PRO A 117 2.63 -2.85 0.30
CA PRO A 117 3.14 -1.56 -0.17
C PRO A 117 3.39 -0.59 0.99
N VAL A 118 4.37 0.29 0.80
CA VAL A 118 4.61 1.45 1.68
C VAL A 118 4.29 2.70 0.89
N TYR A 119 3.44 3.53 1.45
CA TYR A 119 3.01 4.78 0.83
C TYR A 119 3.71 5.96 1.45
N ASP A 120 4.40 6.74 0.61
CA ASP A 120 4.91 8.04 0.99
C ASP A 120 3.78 9.06 1.02
N CYS A 121 3.75 9.88 2.07
CA CYS A 121 2.69 10.85 2.30
C CYS A 121 3.29 12.25 2.44
N VAL A 122 2.59 13.22 1.89
CA VAL A 122 2.92 14.64 2.03
C VAL A 122 1.66 15.41 2.41
N ALA A 123 1.81 16.36 3.32
CA ALA A 123 0.74 17.28 3.73
C ALA A 123 1.27 18.70 3.83
N PHE A 124 0.49 19.69 3.43
CA PHE A 124 0.86 21.10 3.48
C PHE A 124 -0.39 21.97 3.61
N PHE A 125 -0.19 23.21 4.06
CA PHE A 125 -1.27 24.19 4.11
C PHE A 125 -1.17 25.11 2.89
N ASP A 126 -2.25 25.24 2.12
CA ASP A 126 -2.27 26.02 0.88
C ASP A 126 -2.63 27.51 1.09
N GLY A 127 -2.84 27.92 2.34
CA GLY A 127 -3.31 29.25 2.72
C GLY A 127 -4.79 29.29 3.09
N SER A 128 -5.57 28.31 2.63
CA SER A 128 -7.00 28.17 2.94
C SER A 128 -7.30 26.85 3.67
N TYR A 129 -6.79 25.74 3.14
CA TYR A 129 -7.04 24.40 3.65
C TYR A 129 -5.74 23.59 3.76
N TRP A 130 -5.78 22.59 4.65
CA TRP A 130 -4.79 21.54 4.63
C TRP A 130 -5.04 20.63 3.43
N ARG A 131 -3.96 20.36 2.70
CA ARG A 131 -3.91 19.47 1.54
C ARG A 131 -2.98 18.31 1.84
N ALA A 132 -3.30 17.13 1.31
CA ALA A 132 -2.45 15.97 1.44
C ALA A 132 -2.50 15.08 0.20
N ALA A 133 -1.39 14.41 -0.08
CA ALA A 133 -1.28 13.43 -1.15
C ALA A 133 -0.57 12.17 -0.65
N VAL A 134 -0.91 11.04 -1.25
CA VAL A 134 -0.33 9.73 -1.00
C VAL A 134 0.28 9.23 -2.30
N ASP A 135 1.57 8.91 -2.31
CA ASP A 135 2.25 8.34 -3.46
C ASP A 135 1.91 6.86 -3.58
N ALA A 136 0.88 6.57 -4.39
CA ALA A 136 0.47 5.22 -4.74
C ALA A 136 1.50 4.47 -5.62
N THR A 137 2.41 5.18 -6.29
CA THR A 137 3.38 4.62 -7.24
C THR A 137 4.66 4.13 -6.58
N GLY A 138 4.97 4.65 -5.39
CA GLY A 138 6.21 4.33 -4.65
C GLY A 138 7.48 4.87 -5.32
N THR A 139 7.35 5.89 -6.17
CA THR A 139 8.47 6.48 -6.93
C THR A 139 9.02 7.74 -6.29
N GLY A 140 8.27 8.36 -5.36
CA GLY A 140 8.57 9.67 -4.81
C GLY A 140 8.30 10.81 -5.78
N ASP A 141 7.59 10.56 -6.88
CA ASP A 141 7.19 11.58 -7.84
C ASP A 141 5.73 11.99 -7.63
N PHE A 142 5.52 13.17 -7.04
CA PHE A 142 4.22 13.77 -6.85
C PHE A 142 3.85 14.76 -7.96
N SER A 143 4.64 14.88 -9.04
CA SER A 143 4.44 15.90 -10.08
C SER A 143 3.03 15.92 -10.68
N THR A 144 2.36 14.77 -10.73
CA THR A 144 0.99 14.60 -11.24
C THR A 144 -0.02 14.25 -10.14
N ALA A 145 0.42 14.19 -8.88
CA ALA A 145 -0.43 13.83 -7.77
C ALA A 145 -1.43 14.95 -7.47
N ASN A 146 -2.71 14.57 -7.31
CA ASN A 146 -3.72 15.47 -6.80
C ASN A 146 -3.64 15.53 -5.27
N ALA A 147 -3.54 16.73 -4.69
CA ALA A 147 -3.55 16.91 -3.25
C ALA A 147 -4.97 17.17 -2.76
N MET A 148 -5.51 16.24 -1.99
CA MET A 148 -6.88 16.28 -1.50
C MET A 148 -6.99 17.11 -0.21
N ALA A 149 -8.09 17.84 -0.04
CA ALA A 149 -8.44 18.43 1.24
C ALA A 149 -9.09 17.40 2.18
N ASN A 150 -9.40 17.83 3.40
CA ASN A 150 -10.30 17.09 4.28
C ASN A 150 -11.60 16.76 3.53
N PHE A 151 -12.07 15.52 3.64
CA PHE A 151 -13.21 15.04 2.88
C PHE A 151 -14.46 15.91 3.03
N CYS A 152 -14.70 16.49 4.21
CA CYS A 152 -15.83 17.39 4.45
C CYS A 152 -15.78 18.71 3.66
N VAL A 153 -14.62 19.11 3.15
CA VAL A 153 -14.42 20.35 2.39
C VAL A 153 -14.71 20.15 0.91
N ALA A 154 -14.18 19.07 0.32
CA ALA A 154 -14.17 18.88 -1.14
C ALA A 154 -14.75 17.53 -1.61
N GLN A 155 -15.05 16.61 -0.68
CA GLN A 155 -15.54 15.25 -0.97
C GLN A 155 -14.65 14.47 -1.96
N GLU A 156 -13.35 14.76 -1.93
CA GLU A 156 -12.35 14.13 -2.78
C GLU A 156 -11.95 12.75 -2.25
N PHE A 157 -11.82 11.79 -3.16
CA PHE A 157 -11.30 10.46 -2.87
C PHE A 157 -10.45 9.98 -4.04
N ALA A 158 -9.59 9.01 -3.76
CA ALA A 158 -8.71 8.40 -4.76
C ALA A 158 -8.61 6.89 -4.54
N LYS A 159 -8.04 6.18 -5.52
CA LYS A 159 -7.80 4.74 -5.46
C LYS A 159 -6.32 4.47 -5.19
N LEU A 160 -6.02 3.54 -4.29
CA LEU A 160 -4.63 3.22 -3.94
C LEU A 160 -3.89 2.47 -5.05
N SER A 161 -4.55 1.54 -5.72
CA SER A 161 -4.01 0.87 -6.91
C SER A 161 -5.10 0.12 -7.66
N ASP A 162 -4.84 -0.20 -8.94
CA ASP A 162 -5.73 -1.07 -9.70
C ASP A 162 -5.80 -2.48 -9.12
N GLU A 163 -4.74 -2.98 -8.50
CA GLU A 163 -4.75 -4.31 -7.90
C GLU A 163 -5.56 -4.36 -6.60
N SER A 164 -5.47 -3.31 -5.78
CA SER A 164 -6.18 -3.25 -4.50
C SER A 164 -7.67 -2.98 -4.67
N GLN A 165 -8.04 -2.17 -5.68
CA GLN A 165 -9.40 -1.62 -5.85
C GLN A 165 -9.93 -0.93 -4.58
N LEU A 166 -9.01 -0.43 -3.74
CA LEU A 166 -9.35 0.21 -2.48
C LEU A 166 -9.32 1.73 -2.63
N ASN A 167 -10.49 2.35 -2.46
CA ASN A 167 -10.61 3.79 -2.42
C ASN A 167 -10.30 4.32 -1.01
N TYR A 168 -9.80 5.54 -0.95
CA TYR A 168 -9.51 6.24 0.27
C TYR A 168 -9.85 7.73 0.17
N ALA A 169 -10.16 8.31 1.31
CA ALA A 169 -10.26 9.74 1.53
C ALA A 169 -9.23 10.18 2.58
N LEU A 170 -8.92 11.48 2.63
CA LEU A 170 -7.97 12.04 3.57
C LEU A 170 -8.63 13.03 4.52
N ASN A 171 -8.10 13.08 5.74
CA ASN A 171 -8.32 14.17 6.68
C ASN A 171 -7.00 14.53 7.34
N VAL A 172 -6.83 15.82 7.63
CA VAL A 172 -5.67 16.39 8.30
C VAL A 172 -6.15 17.03 9.60
N TYR A 173 -5.56 16.62 10.71
CA TYR A 173 -5.85 17.09 12.06
C TYR A 173 -4.61 17.68 12.72
N ASP A 174 -4.81 18.30 13.89
CA ASP A 174 -3.74 18.80 14.75
C ASP A 174 -2.74 19.70 14.01
N ASN A 175 -3.26 20.66 13.25
CA ASN A 175 -2.47 21.61 12.45
C ASN A 175 -1.42 20.91 11.55
N GLY A 176 -1.83 19.80 10.93
CA GLY A 176 -1.00 19.04 10.00
C GLY A 176 -0.21 17.91 10.65
N ASP A 177 -0.18 17.79 11.99
CA ASP A 177 0.60 16.75 12.65
C ASP A 177 0.03 15.34 12.42
N VAL A 178 -1.27 15.22 12.14
CA VAL A 178 -1.93 13.95 11.90
C VAL A 178 -2.58 13.92 10.52
N LEU A 179 -2.13 13.00 9.68
CA LEU A 179 -2.81 12.62 8.44
C LEU A 179 -3.60 11.33 8.70
N SER A 180 -4.90 11.38 8.47
CA SER A 180 -5.82 10.25 8.60
C SER A 180 -6.24 9.78 7.21
N ILE A 181 -5.84 8.56 6.87
CA ILE A 181 -6.22 7.87 5.64
C ILE A 181 -7.43 7.01 5.96
N VAL A 182 -8.57 7.34 5.38
CA VAL A 182 -9.84 6.67 5.64
C VAL A 182 -10.17 5.77 4.45
N CYS A 183 -10.29 4.47 4.71
CA CYS A 183 -10.79 3.49 3.76
C CYS A 183 -11.73 2.52 4.48
N ASP A 184 -12.60 1.88 3.71
CA ASP A 184 -13.50 0.87 4.24
C ASP A 184 -12.73 -0.31 4.85
N ALA A 185 -13.30 -0.90 5.89
CA ALA A 185 -12.77 -2.11 6.52
C ALA A 185 -13.33 -3.41 5.92
N GLY A 186 -14.35 -3.29 5.07
CA GLY A 186 -15.10 -4.39 4.47
C GLY A 186 -16.44 -3.90 3.93
N SER A 187 -17.29 -4.82 3.47
CA SER A 187 -18.57 -4.51 2.82
C SER A 187 -19.72 -4.19 3.79
N HIS A 188 -19.55 -4.40 5.09
CA HIS A 188 -20.65 -4.26 6.05
C HIS A 188 -21.21 -2.82 6.10
N GLY A 189 -20.33 -1.81 6.21
CA GLY A 189 -20.75 -0.42 6.29
C GLY A 189 -21.47 0.06 5.03
N THR A 190 -20.98 -0.32 3.85
CA THR A 190 -21.60 0.03 2.57
C THR A 190 -22.93 -0.70 2.35
N HIS A 191 -23.05 -1.96 2.79
CA HIS A 191 -24.32 -2.68 2.77
C HIS A 191 -25.38 -2.01 3.65
N VAL A 192 -25.02 -1.62 4.88
CA VAL A 192 -25.93 -0.89 5.78
C VAL A 192 -26.32 0.46 5.20
N ALA A 193 -25.37 1.23 4.66
CA ALA A 193 -25.66 2.50 3.99
C ALA A 193 -26.62 2.32 2.81
N GLY A 194 -26.48 1.22 2.06
CA GLY A 194 -27.37 0.89 0.95
C GLY A 194 -28.81 0.63 1.40
N ILE A 195 -29.02 -0.16 2.46
CA ILE A 195 -30.34 -0.40 3.04
C ILE A 195 -31.00 0.93 3.48
N VAL A 196 -30.22 1.85 4.04
CA VAL A 196 -30.75 3.12 4.55
C VAL A 196 -31.08 4.09 3.42
N ALA A 197 -30.16 4.31 2.48
CA ALA A 197 -30.24 5.46 1.57
C ALA A 197 -29.73 5.19 0.14
N ALA A 198 -29.65 3.94 -0.32
CA ALA A 198 -29.36 3.68 -1.74
C ALA A 198 -30.37 4.40 -2.63
N TYR A 199 -29.88 4.99 -3.72
CA TYR A 199 -30.71 5.65 -4.73
C TYR A 199 -30.41 5.06 -6.11
N HIS A 200 -31.42 4.44 -6.71
CA HIS A 200 -31.39 3.81 -8.02
C HIS A 200 -32.56 4.33 -8.86
N ALA A 201 -32.31 5.38 -9.65
CA ALA A 201 -33.35 6.11 -10.37
C ALA A 201 -34.14 5.24 -11.37
N GLU A 202 -33.46 4.31 -12.06
CA GLU A 202 -34.06 3.45 -13.09
C GLU A 202 -34.77 2.21 -12.52
N ASP A 203 -34.51 1.86 -11.27
CA ASP A 203 -35.09 0.70 -10.60
C ASP A 203 -35.33 0.99 -9.12
N PRO A 204 -36.40 1.76 -8.82
CA PRO A 204 -36.69 2.19 -7.46
C PRO A 204 -36.98 1.06 -6.47
N VAL A 205 -37.15 -0.19 -6.92
CA VAL A 205 -37.31 -1.35 -6.02
C VAL A 205 -36.02 -1.64 -5.24
N ASN A 206 -34.87 -1.20 -5.77
CA ASN A 206 -33.56 -1.36 -5.14
C ASN A 206 -33.15 -0.13 -4.30
N ASN A 207 -34.07 0.82 -4.11
CA ASN A 207 -33.82 1.96 -3.24
C ASN A 207 -33.71 1.54 -1.77
N GLY A 208 -32.93 2.30 -1.00
CA GLY A 208 -32.95 2.23 0.45
C GLY A 208 -34.25 2.78 1.02
N VAL A 209 -34.43 2.66 2.34
CA VAL A 209 -35.62 3.14 3.05
C VAL A 209 -35.86 4.65 2.86
N ALA A 210 -34.78 5.43 2.78
CA ALA A 210 -34.80 6.88 2.60
C ALA A 210 -33.74 7.34 1.58
N PRO A 211 -34.00 7.20 0.26
CA PRO A 211 -33.00 7.48 -0.79
C PRO A 211 -32.56 8.95 -0.91
N GLY A 212 -33.32 9.87 -0.33
CA GLY A 212 -32.95 11.29 -0.24
C GLY A 212 -32.09 11.65 0.96
N ALA A 213 -31.79 10.69 1.84
CA ALA A 213 -30.93 10.93 3.01
C ALA A 213 -29.46 11.05 2.61
N GLN A 214 -28.70 11.86 3.36
CA GLN A 214 -27.26 11.94 3.22
C GLN A 214 -26.57 11.07 4.28
N ILE A 215 -25.50 10.39 3.89
CA ILE A 215 -24.76 9.47 4.76
C ILE A 215 -23.42 10.09 5.18
N VAL A 216 -23.13 10.00 6.47
CA VAL A 216 -21.79 10.24 7.02
C VAL A 216 -21.24 8.90 7.48
N SER A 217 -20.14 8.46 6.86
CA SER A 217 -19.45 7.24 7.26
C SER A 217 -18.49 7.53 8.41
N VAL A 218 -18.69 6.84 9.54
CA VAL A 218 -17.84 6.95 10.73
C VAL A 218 -17.27 5.57 11.04
N LYS A 219 -16.01 5.37 10.69
CA LYS A 219 -15.31 4.11 10.95
C LYS A 219 -14.82 4.05 12.39
N ILE A 220 -15.56 3.33 13.23
CA ILE A 220 -15.20 3.08 14.64
C ILE A 220 -14.33 1.83 14.85
N GLY A 221 -14.23 0.98 13.83
CA GLY A 221 -13.48 -0.27 13.85
C GLY A 221 -12.01 -0.10 13.44
N ASP A 222 -11.11 -0.82 14.12
CA ASP A 222 -9.67 -0.80 13.81
C ASP A 222 -9.27 -2.01 12.93
N SER A 223 -8.80 -1.76 11.71
CA SER A 223 -8.38 -2.82 10.77
C SER A 223 -7.29 -3.73 11.35
N ARG A 224 -6.47 -3.23 12.29
CA ARG A 224 -5.41 -4.00 12.97
C ARG A 224 -5.97 -5.01 13.97
N LEU A 225 -7.19 -4.77 14.45
CA LEU A 225 -7.93 -5.63 15.38
C LEU A 225 -9.07 -6.37 14.66
N GLY A 226 -8.92 -6.63 13.37
CA GLY A 226 -9.93 -7.32 12.57
C GLY A 226 -11.21 -6.51 12.33
N ALA A 227 -11.11 -5.18 12.33
CA ALA A 227 -12.23 -4.23 12.21
C ALA A 227 -13.20 -4.22 13.41
N THR A 228 -12.80 -4.77 14.55
CA THR A 228 -13.55 -4.67 15.81
C THR A 228 -13.60 -3.22 16.27
N GLU A 229 -14.75 -2.79 16.79
CA GLU A 229 -14.91 -1.48 17.43
C GLU A 229 -13.97 -1.33 18.62
N THR A 230 -13.52 -0.09 18.83
CA THR A 230 -12.69 0.25 19.98
C THR A 230 -13.40 1.31 20.81
N GLY A 231 -13.20 1.32 22.13
CA GLY A 231 -13.78 2.37 22.98
C GLY A 231 -13.39 3.78 22.51
N VAL A 232 -12.16 3.95 22.02
CA VAL A 232 -11.69 5.22 21.43
C VAL A 232 -12.43 5.53 20.12
N GLY A 233 -12.63 4.53 19.26
CA GLY A 233 -13.41 4.67 18.03
C GLY A 233 -14.85 5.11 18.30
N ILE A 234 -15.50 4.50 19.29
CA ILE A 234 -16.87 4.85 19.71
C ILE A 234 -16.92 6.27 20.30
N CYS A 235 -15.97 6.67 21.14
CA CYS A 235 -15.99 8.00 21.74
C CYS A 235 -15.69 9.14 20.75
N ARG A 236 -14.97 8.85 19.66
CA ARG A 236 -14.59 9.84 18.64
C ARG A 236 -15.55 9.89 17.46
N GLY A 237 -16.29 8.81 17.23
CA GLY A 237 -17.28 8.69 16.18
C GLY A 237 -18.57 9.41 16.52
#